data_AF-A0A1G1YJU2-F1
#
_entry.id   AF-A0A1G1YJU2-F1
#
_cell.length_a   1.000
_cell.length_b   1.000
_cell.length_c   1.000
_cell.angle_alpha   90.00
_cell.angle_beta   90.00
_cell.angle_gamma   90.00
#
_symmetry.space_group_name_H-M   'P 1'
#
loop_
_entity.id
_entity.type
_entity.pdbx_description
1 polymer ?
#
loop_
_entity_poly.entity_id
_entity_poly.type
_entity_poly.pdbx_seq_one_letter_code
_entity_poly.pdbx_strand_id
1 'polypeptide(L)'
;MENTQKNPVLWKIVVILLFVVGSMELLFIILGLFGAIVLNRIDWLLGGIFNLAISIGYLLSAYGLMKVRKWALLMLIAVISLKFAAYIVGYFNTKVISFETIIEILIGAFILIYLILLRKRFK
;
A
#
# COMPACT_ATOMS: atom_id res chain seq x y z
N MET A 1 -9.35 22.14 -23.19
CA MET A 1 -8.04 21.45 -23.10
C MET A 1 -8.19 20.19 -22.24
N GLU A 2 -8.66 19.10 -22.85
CA GLU A 2 -8.63 17.76 -22.27
C GLU A 2 -7.38 17.06 -22.79
N ASN A 3 -6.36 16.92 -21.95
CA ASN A 3 -5.20 16.11 -22.32
C ASN A 3 -4.52 15.61 -21.04
N THR A 4 -5.06 14.57 -20.40
CA THR A 4 -4.32 13.87 -19.32
C THR A 4 -4.80 12.46 -18.99
N GLN A 5 -5.50 11.76 -19.89
CA GLN A 5 -5.56 10.30 -19.83
C GLN A 5 -4.79 9.71 -21.02
N LYS A 6 -3.47 9.93 -21.04
CA LYS A 6 -2.59 9.09 -21.87
C LYS A 6 -2.62 7.69 -21.24
N ASN A 7 -3.46 6.81 -21.77
CA ASN A 7 -3.79 5.44 -21.33
C ASN A 7 -4.82 5.30 -20.17
N PRO A 8 -6.13 5.49 -20.46
CA PRO A 8 -7.20 5.22 -19.49
C PRO A 8 -7.26 3.75 -19.04
N VAL A 9 -6.79 2.82 -19.88
CA VAL A 9 -6.76 1.38 -19.58
C VAL A 9 -5.76 1.08 -18.47
N LEU A 10 -4.54 1.61 -18.56
CA LEU A 10 -3.49 1.39 -17.56
C LEU A 10 -3.93 1.90 -16.18
N TRP A 11 -4.65 3.03 -16.14
CA TRP A 11 -5.20 3.59 -14.90
C TRP A 11 -6.27 2.71 -14.26
N LYS A 12 -7.18 2.15 -15.07
CA LYS A 12 -8.19 1.20 -14.59
C LYS A 12 -7.53 -0.06 -14.03
N ILE A 13 -6.49 -0.57 -14.69
CA ILE A 13 -5.72 -1.72 -14.21
C ILE A 13 -5.10 -1.42 -12.84
N VAL A 14 -4.44 -0.26 -12.68
CA VAL A 14 -3.86 0.14 -11.38
C VAL A 14 -4.92 0.22 -10.29
N VAL A 15 -6.08 0.83 -10.56
CA VAL A 15 -7.19 0.91 -9.60
C VAL A 15 -7.70 -0.48 -9.23
N ILE A 16 -7.91 -1.36 -10.20
CA ILE A 16 -8.36 -2.74 -9.97
C ILE A 16 -7.33 -3.50 -9.13
N LEU A 17 -6.05 -3.38 -9.44
CA LEU A 17 -4.99 -4.01 -8.67
C LEU A 17 -4.97 -3.51 -7.22
N LEU A 18 -5.09 -2.21 -6.99
CA LEU A 18 -5.17 -1.64 -5.64
C LEU A 18 -6.39 -2.15 -4.88
N PHE A 19 -7.53 -2.30 -5.56
CA PHE A 19 -8.74 -2.86 -4.96
C PHE A 19 -8.57 -4.33 -4.58
N VAL A 20 -8.01 -5.15 -5.48
CA VAL A 20 -7.75 -6.58 -5.23
C VAL A 20 -6.76 -6.76 -4.09
N VAL A 21 -5.62 -6.06 -4.14
CA VAL A 21 -4.59 -6.11 -3.09
C VAL A 21 -5.17 -5.67 -1.75
N GLY A 22 -5.87 -4.53 -1.71
CA GLY A 22 -6.52 -4.03 -0.49
C GLY A 22 -7.50 -5.04 0.09
N SER A 23 -8.35 -5.65 -0.76
CA SER A 23 -9.36 -6.63 -0.32
C SER A 23 -8.75 -7.93 0.18
N MET A 24 -7.72 -8.45 -0.50
CA MET A 24 -7.00 -9.65 -0.08
C MET A 24 -6.29 -9.42 1.25
N GLU A 25 -5.57 -8.30 1.40
CA GLU A 25 -4.93 -7.95 2.67
C GLU A 25 -5.96 -7.85 3.80
N LEU A 26 -7.11 -7.20 3.55
CA LEU A 26 -8.18 -7.07 4.55
C LEU A 26 -8.63 -8.44 5.09
N LEU A 27 -8.83 -9.41 4.19
CA LEU A 27 -9.20 -10.78 4.55
C LEU A 27 -8.17 -11.45 5.46
N PHE A 28 -6.88 -11.39 5.08
CA PHE A 28 -5.80 -11.97 5.90
C PHE A 28 -5.67 -11.27 7.26
N ILE A 29 -5.85 -9.94 7.30
CA ILE A 29 -5.78 -9.16 8.54
C ILE A 29 -6.93 -9.51 9.47
N ILE A 30 -8.16 -9.65 8.97
CA ILE A 30 -9.32 -10.02 9.78
C ILE A 30 -9.08 -11.41 10.42
N LEU A 31 -8.58 -12.37 9.64
CA LEU A 31 -8.23 -13.70 10.15
C LEU A 31 -7.10 -13.62 11.19
N GLY A 32 -6.08 -12.81 10.95
CA GLY A 32 -4.96 -12.59 11.88
C GLY A 32 -5.41 -11.93 13.19
N LEU A 33 -6.30 -10.94 13.14
CA LEU A 33 -6.88 -10.27 14.30
C LEU A 33 -7.74 -11.23 15.12
N PHE A 34 -8.52 -12.09 14.48
CA PHE A 34 -9.28 -13.13 15.17
C PHE A 34 -8.34 -14.08 15.92
N GLY A 35 -7.27 -14.54 15.26
CA GLY A 35 -6.22 -15.33 15.90
C GLY A 35 -5.56 -14.61 17.08
N ALA A 36 -5.28 -13.31 16.94
CA ALA A 36 -4.68 -12.50 18.01
C ALA A 36 -5.57 -12.38 19.24
N ILE A 37 -6.89 -12.25 19.05
CA ILE A 37 -7.88 -12.23 20.13
C ILE A 37 -7.94 -13.59 20.84
N VAL A 38 -8.06 -14.68 20.06
CA VAL A 38 -8.16 -16.04 20.61
C VAL A 38 -6.91 -16.41 21.42
N LEU A 39 -5.73 -15.97 20.97
CA LEU A 39 -4.44 -16.27 21.62
C LEU A 39 -4.01 -15.23 22.67
N ASN A 40 -4.80 -14.17 22.89
CA ASN A 40 -4.51 -13.06 23.79
C ASN A 40 -3.13 -12.40 23.54
N ARG A 41 -2.78 -12.19 22.26
CA ARG A 41 -1.49 -11.65 21.80
C ARG A 41 -1.62 -10.18 21.39
N ILE A 42 -1.31 -9.27 22.32
CA ILE A 42 -1.47 -7.83 22.10
C ILE A 42 -0.53 -7.26 21.04
N ASP A 43 0.67 -7.85 20.90
CA ASP A 43 1.65 -7.54 19.84
C ASP A 43 1.07 -7.78 18.45
N TRP A 44 0.36 -8.91 18.28
CA TRP A 44 -0.28 -9.27 17.02
C TRP A 44 -1.52 -8.41 16.77
N LEU A 45 -2.24 -8.04 17.83
CA LEU A 45 -3.43 -7.20 17.74
C LEU A 45 -3.07 -5.78 17.27
N LEU A 46 -2.01 -5.19 17.82
CA LEU A 46 -1.49 -3.89 17.40
C LEU A 46 -0.95 -3.93 15.95
N GLY A 47 -0.19 -4.97 15.59
CA GLY A 47 0.28 -5.17 14.21
C GLY A 47 -0.87 -5.34 13.22
N GLY A 48 -1.90 -6.08 13.61
CA GLY A 48 -3.12 -6.27 12.81
C GLY A 48 -3.89 -4.98 12.59
N ILE A 49 -4.07 -4.14 13.62
CA ILE A 49 -4.74 -2.82 13.49
C ILE A 49 -3.94 -1.91 12.54
N PHE A 50 -2.61 -1.89 12.67
CA PHE A 50 -1.75 -1.11 11.78
C PHE A 50 -1.89 -1.56 10.31
N ASN A 51 -1.85 -2.88 10.07
CA ASN A 51 -2.05 -3.45 8.74
C ASN A 51 -3.47 -3.17 8.21
N LEU A 52 -4.49 -3.16 9.09
CA LEU A 52 -5.86 -2.82 8.72
C LEU A 52 -5.95 -1.39 8.19
N ALA A 53 -5.29 -0.44 8.84
CA ALA A 53 -5.24 0.95 8.39
C ALA A 53 -4.57 1.08 7.00
N ILE A 54 -3.50 0.32 6.75
CA ILE A 54 -2.82 0.26 5.44
C ILE A 54 -3.77 -0.29 4.37
N SER A 55 -4.44 -1.41 4.64
CA SER A 55 -5.39 -2.05 3.72
C SER A 55 -6.56 -1.12 3.37
N ILE A 56 -7.18 -0.47 4.37
CA ILE A 56 -8.20 0.56 4.16
C ILE A 56 -7.64 1.72 3.32
N GLY A 57 -6.39 2.10 3.56
CA GLY A 57 -5.68 3.10 2.79
C GLY A 57 -5.57 2.77 1.30
N TYR A 58 -5.31 1.50 0.94
CA TYR A 58 -5.32 1.04 -0.44
C TYR A 58 -6.71 1.15 -1.08
N LEU A 59 -7.77 0.75 -0.38
CA LEU A 59 -9.14 0.82 -0.87
C LEU A 59 -9.61 2.27 -1.09
N LEU A 60 -9.33 3.16 -0.12
CA LEU A 60 -9.65 4.59 -0.23
C LEU A 60 -8.87 5.27 -1.36
N SER A 61 -7.60 4.89 -1.53
CA SER A 61 -6.77 5.35 -2.64
C SER A 61 -7.33 4.88 -3.98
N ALA A 62 -7.72 3.61 -4.11
CA ALA A 62 -8.34 3.08 -5.33
C ALA A 62 -9.62 3.86 -5.70
N TYR A 63 -10.50 4.07 -4.73
CA TYR A 63 -11.73 4.84 -4.93
C TYR A 63 -11.46 6.30 -5.35
N GLY A 64 -10.52 6.97 -4.68
CA GLY A 64 -10.18 8.35 -5.00
C GLY A 64 -9.44 8.49 -6.34
N LEU A 65 -8.64 7.49 -6.73
CA LEU A 65 -7.96 7.43 -8.02
C LEU A 65 -8.93 7.20 -9.18
N MET A 66 -10.05 6.51 -8.97
CA MET A 66 -11.15 6.44 -9.98
C MET A 66 -11.66 7.84 -10.35
N LYS A 67 -11.70 8.77 -9.39
CA LYS A 67 -12.11 10.16 -9.59
C LYS A 67 -10.94 11.11 -9.90
N VAL A 68 -9.72 10.56 -10.09
CA VAL A 68 -8.49 11.30 -10.37
C VAL A 68 -8.24 12.42 -9.35
N ARG A 69 -8.56 12.18 -8.08
CA ARG A 69 -8.41 13.17 -7.00
C ARG A 69 -6.99 13.17 -6.46
N LYS A 70 -6.36 14.35 -6.35
CA LYS A 70 -4.99 14.49 -5.83
C LYS A 70 -4.77 13.93 -4.42
N TRP A 71 -5.74 14.08 -3.53
CA TRP A 71 -5.65 13.53 -2.17
C TRP A 71 -5.56 12.00 -2.16
N ALA A 72 -6.13 11.31 -3.15
CA ALA A 72 -6.08 9.85 -3.26
C ALA A 72 -4.66 9.36 -3.59
N LEU A 73 -3.96 10.08 -4.47
CA LEU A 73 -2.57 9.79 -4.76
C LEU A 73 -1.67 10.07 -3.54
N LEU A 74 -1.93 11.16 -2.81
CA LEU A 74 -1.18 11.47 -1.58
C LEU A 74 -1.41 10.39 -0.51
N MET A 75 -2.64 9.90 -0.38
CA MET A 75 -2.98 8.79 0.49
C MET A 75 -2.25 7.51 0.07
N LEU A 76 -2.22 7.19 -1.23
CA LEU A 76 -1.50 6.04 -1.75
C LEU A 76 0.00 6.13 -1.46
N ILE A 77 0.60 7.30 -1.68
CA ILE A 77 2.01 7.54 -1.36
C ILE A 77 2.25 7.31 0.14
N ALA A 78 1.41 7.88 1.01
CA ALA A 78 1.56 7.71 2.45
C ALA A 78 1.46 6.24 2.90
N VAL A 79 0.48 5.50 2.36
CA VAL A 79 0.26 4.08 2.66
C VAL A 79 1.47 3.25 2.22
N ILE A 80 1.95 3.47 1.00
CA ILE A 80 3.14 2.75 0.49
C ILE A 80 4.38 3.15 1.28
N SER A 81 4.55 4.43 1.65
CA SER A 81 5.68 4.88 2.47
C SER A 81 5.68 4.22 3.85
N LEU A 82 4.52 4.10 4.48
CA LEU A 82 4.38 3.40 5.78
C LEU A 82 4.73 1.93 5.65
N LYS A 83 4.17 1.24 4.66
CA LYS A 83 4.48 -0.18 4.39
C LYS A 83 5.97 -0.36 4.11
N PHE A 84 6.53 0.49 3.26
CA PHE A 84 7.95 0.49 2.90
C PHE A 84 8.87 0.72 4.11
N ALA A 85 8.52 1.67 4.99
CA ALA A 85 9.27 1.92 6.22
C ALA A 85 9.22 0.70 7.15
N ALA A 86 8.06 0.03 7.28
CA ALA A 86 7.95 -1.20 8.07
C ALA A 86 8.87 -2.31 7.51
N TYR A 87 8.94 -2.46 6.19
CA TYR A 87 9.87 -3.40 5.54
C TYR A 87 11.35 -3.05 5.81
N ILE A 88 11.73 -1.78 5.70
CA ILE A 88 13.11 -1.33 5.99
C ILE A 88 13.47 -1.58 7.46
N VAL A 89 12.57 -1.25 8.39
CA VAL A 89 12.80 -1.51 9.82
C VAL A 89 12.93 -3.01 10.08
N GLY A 90 12.12 -3.83 9.41
CA GLY A 90 12.27 -5.29 9.40
C GLY A 90 13.64 -5.74 8.88
N TYR A 91 14.08 -5.20 7.75
CA TYR A 91 15.37 -5.49 7.12
C TYR A 91 16.57 -5.25 8.06
N PHE A 92 16.59 -4.14 8.78
CA PHE A 92 17.68 -3.84 9.72
C PHE A 92 17.61 -4.68 11.01
N ASN A 93 16.45 -5.24 11.34
CA ASN A 93 16.27 -6.10 12.52
C ASN A 93 16.59 -7.58 12.25
N THR A 94 16.55 -8.05 11.01
CA THR A 94 16.89 -9.44 10.67
C THR A 94 18.37 -9.58 10.34
N LYS A 95 19.11 -10.37 11.13
CA LYS A 95 20.54 -10.66 10.92
C LYS A 95 20.87 -11.42 9.61
N VAL A 96 19.86 -11.90 8.89
CA VAL A 96 20.00 -12.65 7.64
C VAL A 96 19.39 -11.82 6.52
N ILE A 97 20.25 -11.35 5.61
CA ILE A 97 19.84 -10.53 4.47
C ILE A 97 19.58 -11.46 3.29
N SER A 98 18.31 -11.62 2.89
CA SER A 98 17.97 -12.29 1.64
C SER A 98 18.04 -11.33 0.46
N PHE A 99 18.46 -11.83 -0.71
CA PHE A 99 18.46 -11.08 -1.96
C PHE A 99 17.05 -10.55 -2.32
N GLU A 100 16.01 -11.33 -1.95
CA GLU A 100 14.60 -10.97 -2.12
C GLU A 100 14.25 -9.67 -1.39
N THR A 101 14.70 -9.51 -0.14
CA THR A 101 14.40 -8.31 0.66
C THR A 101 15.00 -7.05 0.03
N ILE A 102 16.21 -7.15 -0.54
CA ILE A 102 16.85 -6.03 -1.24
C ILE A 102 16.04 -5.63 -2.48
N ILE A 103 15.59 -6.60 -3.27
CA ILE A 103 14.76 -6.36 -4.45
C ILE A 103 13.45 -5.68 -4.06
N GLU A 104 12.77 -6.16 -3.01
CA GLU A 104 11.53 -5.55 -2.51
C GLU A 104 11.74 -4.09 -2.11
N ILE A 105 12.87 -3.77 -1.46
CA ILE A 105 13.22 -2.40 -1.09
C ILE A 105 13.46 -1.53 -2.35
N LEU A 106 14.19 -2.04 -3.34
CA LEU A 106 14.45 -1.29 -4.58
C LEU A 106 13.16 -1.04 -5.38
N ILE A 107 12.29 -2.04 -5.49
CA ILE A 107 10.99 -1.93 -6.15
C ILE A 107 10.09 -0.95 -5.41
N GLY A 108 10.03 -1.02 -4.08
CA GLY A 108 9.24 -0.10 -3.26
C GLY A 108 9.67 1.36 -3.43
N ALA A 109 10.98 1.61 -3.43
CA ALA A 109 11.53 2.94 -3.68
C ALA A 109 11.19 3.45 -5.08
N PHE A 110 11.32 2.60 -6.11
CA PHE A 110 10.97 2.94 -7.49
C PHE A 110 9.50 3.31 -7.63
N ILE A 111 8.60 2.52 -7.04
CA ILE A 111 7.15 2.79 -7.04
C ILE A 111 6.85 4.13 -6.36
N LEU A 112 7.45 4.40 -5.20
CA LEU A 112 7.24 5.66 -4.48
C LEU A 112 7.68 6.87 -5.31
N ILE A 113 8.85 6.82 -5.94
CA ILE A 113 9.34 7.89 -6.82
C ILE A 113 8.36 8.10 -7.99
N TYR A 114 7.92 7.00 -8.62
CA TYR A 114 6.96 7.07 -9.72
C TYR A 114 5.64 7.74 -9.31
N LEU A 115 5.10 7.39 -8.14
CA LEU A 115 3.88 7.99 -7.60
C LEU A 115 4.07 9.48 -7.25
N ILE A 116 5.22 9.86 -6.69
CA ILE A 116 5.53 11.28 -6.42
C ILE A 116 5.58 12.09 -7.72
N LEU A 117 6.19 11.55 -8.77
CA LEU A 117 6.25 12.21 -10.08
C LEU A 117 4.86 12.35 -10.71
N LEU A 118 4.00 11.35 -10.52
CA LEU A 118 2.62 11.36 -10.97
C LEU A 118 1.77 12.46 -10.32
N ARG A 119 2.16 12.99 -9.15
CA ARG A 119 1.44 14.07 -8.44
C ARG A 119 1.12 15.27 -9.32
N LYS A 120 2.01 15.61 -10.26
CA LYS A 120 1.81 16.74 -11.19
C LYS A 120 0.64 16.55 -12.15
N ARG A 121 0.14 15.31 -12.31
CA ARG A 121 -0.97 14.96 -13.22
C ARG A 121 -2.34 14.95 -12.55
N PHE A 122 -2.41 15.06 -11.23
CA PHE A 122 -3.67 15.05 -10.48
C PHE A 122 -4.06 16.47 -10.07
N LYS A 123 -5.36 16.80 -10.26
CA LYS A 123 -5.96 18.06 -9.81
C LYS A 123 -6.40 17.94 -8.35
#